data_AF-A0A7Z0PES4-F1
#
_entry.id   AF-A0A7Z0PES4-F1
#
_cell.length_a   1.000
_cell.length_b   1.000
_cell.length_c   1.000
_cell.angle_alpha   90.00
_cell.angle_beta   90.00
_cell.angle_gamma   90.00
#
_symmetry.space_group_name_H-M   'P 1'
#
loop_
_entity.id
_entity.type
_entity.pdbx_description
1 polymer ?
#
loop_
_entity_poly.entity_id
_entity_poly.type
_entity_poly.pdbx_seq_one_letter_code
_entity_poly.pdbx_strand_id
1 'polypeptide(L)'
;MINEYGEIVEILMDDKIRVERITSNSNVTDFMMSDIDEYVYILEGYAKLLIENEEISIKKDTGYFIPKNTKHKVTFTSSDCK
;
A
#
# COMPACT_ATOMS: atom_id res chain seq x y z
N MET A 1 -1.56 14.86 2.85
CA MET A 1 -0.45 14.93 3.84
C MET A 1 0.73 14.13 3.33
N ILE A 2 1.95 14.39 3.80
CA ILE A 2 3.10 13.52 3.49
C ILE A 2 3.33 12.62 4.70
N ASN A 3 3.46 11.30 4.49
CA ASN A 3 3.72 10.35 5.58
C ASN A 3 5.23 10.24 5.90
N GLU A 4 5.59 9.41 6.88
CA GLU A 4 6.98 9.21 7.31
C GLU A 4 7.90 8.62 6.23
N TYR A 5 7.33 7.94 5.23
CA TYR A 5 8.06 7.37 4.08
C TYR A 5 8.23 8.36 2.93
N GLY A 6 7.68 9.58 3.03
CA GLY A 6 7.72 10.58 1.98
C GLY A 6 6.64 10.43 0.91
N GLU A 7 5.63 9.58 1.15
CA GLU A 7 4.50 9.37 0.25
C GLU A 7 3.43 10.44 0.46
N ILE A 8 2.73 10.81 -0.60
CA ILE A 8 1.59 11.72 -0.52
C ILE A 8 0.34 10.90 -0.23
N VAL A 9 -0.31 11.15 0.90
CA VAL A 9 -1.54 10.49 1.33
C VAL A 9 -2.71 11.49 1.30
N GLU A 10 -3.78 11.12 0.63
CA GLU A 10 -5.03 11.86 0.55
C GLU A 10 -6.17 10.99 1.07
N ILE A 11 -6.85 11.46 2.11
CA ILE A 11 -8.03 10.78 2.67
C ILE A 11 -9.23 11.19 1.83
N LEU A 12 -9.83 10.23 1.12
CA LEU A 12 -11.01 10.44 0.28
C LEU A 12 -12.32 10.19 1.06
N MET A 13 -12.28 9.29 2.04
CA MET A 13 -13.39 8.95 2.93
C MET A 13 -12.82 8.43 4.26
N ASP A 14 -13.46 8.79 5.36
CA ASP A 14 -13.12 8.31 6.71
C ASP A 14 -14.40 8.20 7.54
N ASP A 15 -15.09 7.05 7.41
CA ASP A 15 -16.31 6.71 8.15
C ASP A 15 -16.25 5.22 8.56
N LYS A 16 -17.24 4.41 8.17
CA LYS A 16 -17.22 2.94 8.41
C LYS A 16 -16.09 2.23 7.65
N ILE A 17 -15.61 2.85 6.58
CA ILE A 17 -14.43 2.46 5.82
C ILE A 17 -13.55 3.70 5.65
N ARG A 18 -12.24 3.49 5.60
CA ARG A 18 -11.27 4.52 5.24
C ARG A 18 -10.78 4.26 3.83
N VAL A 19 -10.87 5.27 2.98
CA VAL A 19 -10.37 5.21 1.59
C VAL A 19 -9.29 6.26 1.45
N GLU A 20 -8.09 5.80 1.11
CA GLU A 20 -6.93 6.66 0.90
C GLU A 20 -6.46 6.54 -0.55
N ARG A 21 -6.02 7.66 -1.11
CA ARG A 21 -5.15 7.66 -2.26
C ARG A 21 -3.73 7.92 -1.78
N ILE A 22 -2.83 7.02 -2.11
CA ILE A 22 -1.41 7.13 -1.80
C ILE A 22 -0.66 7.30 -3.12
N THR A 23 0.23 8.28 -3.21
CA THR A 23 1.15 8.44 -4.34
C THR A 23 2.56 8.21 -3.84
N SER A 24 3.20 7.21 -4.42
CA SER A 24 4.56 6.78 -4.09
C SER A 24 5.49 7.04 -5.28
N ASN A 25 6.73 7.40 -4.98
CA ASN A 25 7.82 7.61 -5.91
C ASN A 25 9.06 6.83 -5.45
N SER A 26 9.09 5.53 -5.77
CA SER A 26 10.15 4.59 -5.33
C SER A 26 10.28 4.44 -3.81
N ASN A 27 9.18 4.62 -3.07
CA ASN A 27 9.18 4.48 -1.61
C ASN A 27 9.19 3.01 -1.19
N VAL A 28 9.69 2.76 0.01
CA VAL A 28 9.67 1.47 0.70
C VAL A 28 9.34 1.71 2.16
N THR A 29 8.79 0.69 2.83
CA THR A 29 8.36 0.82 4.23
C THR A 29 9.09 -0.15 5.15
N ASP A 30 9.02 0.13 6.44
CA ASP A 30 9.26 -0.88 7.47
C ASP A 30 8.09 -1.88 7.54
N PHE A 31 8.28 -2.95 8.31
CA PHE A 31 7.20 -3.88 8.58
C PHE A 31 6.10 -3.24 9.43
N MET A 32 4.89 -3.32 8.91
CA MET A 32 3.67 -2.84 9.55
C MET A 32 2.67 -3.97 9.77
N MET A 33 1.72 -3.73 10.66
CA MET A 33 0.62 -4.63 10.98
C MET A 33 -0.56 -3.78 11.46
N SER A 34 -1.75 -4.07 10.92
CA SER A 34 -2.99 -3.35 11.22
C SER A 34 -4.01 -4.28 11.86
N ASP A 35 -4.91 -3.77 12.71
CA ASP A 35 -6.02 -4.53 13.31
C ASP A 35 -7.29 -4.54 12.44
N ILE A 36 -7.26 -3.85 11.30
CA ILE A 36 -8.30 -3.84 10.28
C ILE A 36 -7.83 -4.55 9.00
N ASP A 37 -8.80 -5.05 8.23
CA ASP A 37 -8.55 -5.59 6.90
C ASP A 37 -8.26 -4.45 5.91
N GLU A 38 -7.36 -4.68 4.96
CA GLU A 38 -6.94 -3.70 3.97
C GLU A 38 -7.06 -4.28 2.54
N TYR A 39 -7.48 -3.45 1.59
CA TYR A 39 -7.45 -3.78 0.18
C TYR A 39 -6.68 -2.72 -0.59
N VAL A 40 -5.52 -3.10 -1.12
CA VAL A 40 -4.66 -2.21 -1.91
C VAL A 40 -4.96 -2.45 -3.38
N TYR A 41 -5.10 -1.38 -4.16
CA TYR A 41 -5.33 -1.44 -5.61
C TYR A 41 -4.42 -0.44 -6.31
N ILE A 42 -3.78 -0.85 -7.41
CA ILE A 42 -2.88 0.00 -8.18
C ILE A 42 -3.63 0.61 -9.37
N LEU A 43 -3.86 1.91 -9.33
CA LEU A 43 -4.45 2.69 -10.42
C LEU A 43 -3.41 2.98 -11.51
N GLU A 44 -2.15 3.17 -11.15
CA GLU A 44 -1.03 3.36 -12.08
C GLU A 44 0.28 2.86 -11.47
N GLY A 45 1.20 2.41 -12.31
CA GLY A 45 2.50 1.90 -11.87
C GLY A 45 2.45 0.44 -11.40
N TYR A 46 3.32 0.09 -10.46
CA TYR A 46 3.36 -1.23 -9.83
C TYR A 46 4.09 -1.20 -8.48
N ALA A 47 3.74 -2.14 -7.61
CA ALA A 47 4.31 -2.27 -6.27
C ALA A 47 4.63 -3.73 -5.93
N LYS A 48 5.46 -3.92 -4.90
CA LYS A 48 5.75 -5.23 -4.33
C LYS A 48 5.59 -5.19 -2.82
N LEU A 49 4.90 -6.19 -2.28
CA LEU A 49 4.75 -6.44 -0.86
C LEU A 49 5.58 -7.66 -0.46
N LEU A 50 6.19 -7.63 0.71
CA LEU A 50 6.77 -8.81 1.35
C LEU A 50 5.86 -9.27 2.49
N ILE A 51 5.34 -10.48 2.38
CA ILE A 51 4.41 -11.11 3.35
C ILE A 51 4.91 -12.53 3.61
N GLU A 52 5.14 -12.90 4.88
CA GLU A 52 5.57 -14.25 5.27
C GLU A 52 6.77 -14.83 4.47
N ASN A 53 7.69 -13.96 4.03
CA ASN A 53 8.84 -14.25 3.15
C ASN A 53 8.53 -14.46 1.66
N GLU A 54 7.29 -14.27 1.24
CA GLU A 54 6.89 -14.23 -0.16
C GLU A 54 6.77 -12.80 -0.67
N GLU A 55 7.29 -12.56 -1.88
CA GLU A 55 7.15 -11.28 -2.56
C GLU A 55 5.94 -11.30 -3.49
N ILE A 56 4.94 -10.51 -3.15
CA ILE A 56 3.70 -10.36 -3.91
C ILE A 56 3.84 -9.13 -4.82
N SER A 57 3.76 -9.34 -6.13
CA SER A 57 3.75 -8.24 -7.10
C SER A 57 2.32 -7.79 -7.41
N ILE A 58 2.04 -6.50 -7.25
CA ILE A 58 0.76 -5.89 -7.60
C ILE A 58 0.98 -4.97 -8.78
N LYS A 59 0.23 -5.19 -9.87
CA LYS A 59 0.36 -4.45 -11.13
C LYS A 59 -0.80 -3.48 -11.29
N LYS A 60 -0.64 -2.51 -12.19
CA LYS A 60 -1.73 -1.67 -12.66
C LYS A 60 -3.02 -2.46 -12.95
N ASP A 61 -4.13 -1.88 -12.53
CA ASP A 61 -5.49 -2.41 -12.64
C ASP A 61 -5.69 -3.75 -11.90
N THR A 62 -4.88 -4.00 -10.88
CA THR A 62 -5.02 -5.15 -9.97
C THR A 62 -4.93 -4.70 -8.52
N GLY A 63 -5.42 -5.53 -7.61
CA GLY A 63 -5.31 -5.30 -6.18
C GLY A 63 -4.98 -6.56 -5.40
N TYR A 64 -4.67 -6.37 -4.13
CA TYR A 64 -4.35 -7.43 -3.18
C TYR A 64 -5.06 -7.17 -1.86
N PHE A 65 -5.68 -8.22 -1.32
CA PHE A 65 -6.34 -8.18 -0.02
C PHE A 65 -5.36 -8.61 1.07
N ILE A 66 -5.19 -7.76 2.08
CA ILE A 66 -4.34 -7.98 3.23
C ILE A 66 -5.26 -8.16 4.45
N PRO A 67 -5.37 -9.38 4.99
CA PRO A 67 -6.14 -9.62 6.20
C PRO A 67 -5.57 -8.84 7.40
N LYS A 68 -6.44 -8.49 8.36
CA LYS A 68 -6.01 -7.91 9.62
C LYS A 68 -4.99 -8.80 10.33
N ASN A 69 -4.07 -8.16 11.04
CA ASN A 69 -2.92 -8.76 11.71
C ASN A 69 -1.92 -9.47 10.77
N THR A 70 -2.02 -9.27 9.45
CA THR A 70 -0.98 -9.71 8.51
C THR A 70 0.18 -8.74 8.53
N LYS A 71 1.34 -9.21 8.98
CA LYS A 71 2.59 -8.45 8.94
C LYS A 71 3.11 -8.36 7.50
N HIS A 72 3.30 -7.14 7.01
CA HIS A 72 3.74 -6.89 5.65
C HIS A 72 4.60 -5.63 5.55
N LYS A 73 5.30 -5.45 4.43
CA LYS A 73 5.93 -4.17 4.06
C LYS A 73 5.96 -3.98 2.56
N VAL A 74 6.04 -2.73 2.12
CA VAL A 74 6.32 -2.39 0.73
C VAL A 74 7.83 -2.50 0.50
N THR A 75 8.25 -3.39 -0.40
CA THR A 75 9.67 -3.55 -0.78
C THR A 75 10.05 -2.76 -2.02
N PHE A 76 9.05 -2.32 -2.79
CA PHE A 76 9.25 -1.56 -4.02
C PHE A 76 7.95 -0.87 -4.45
N THR A 77 8.07 0.34 -5.01
CA THR A 77 7.06 0.97 -5.87
C THR A 77 7.73 1.56 -7.11
N SER A 78 7.02 1.68 -8.23
CA SER A 78 7.48 2.51 -9.35
C SER A 78 7.48 4.00 -8.96
N SER A 79 8.10 4.84 -9.80
CA SER A 79 8.18 6.29 -9.57
C SER A 79 6.86 7.03 -9.77
N ASP A 80 5.87 6.36 -10.36
CA ASP A 80 4.55 6.87 -10.75
C ASP A 80 3.39 6.12 -10.07
N CYS A 81 3.69 5.38 -8.99
CA CYS A 81 2.76 4.47 -8.35
C CYS A 81 1.65 5.21 -7.60
N LYS A 82 0.38 4.84 -7.87
CA LYS A 82 -0.82 5.39 -7.23
C LYS A 82 -2.01 4.45 -7.33
#